data_AF-A0A433TCF7-F1
#
_entry.id   AF-A0A433TCF7-F1
#
_cell.length_a   1.000
_cell.length_b   1.000
_cell.length_c   1.000
_cell.angle_alpha   90.00
_cell.angle_beta   90.00
_cell.angle_gamma   90.00
#
_symmetry.space_group_name_H-M   'P 1'
#
loop_
_entity.id
_entity.type
_entity.pdbx_description
1 polymer ?
#
loop_
_entity_poly.entity_id
_entity_poly.type
_entity_poly.pdbx_seq_one_letter_code
_entity_poly.pdbx_strand_id
1 'polypeptide(L)'
;MEVLQAQNVKLSKSSSSLQARLANLQRKQEYEQKLKDSEVLRHQTDLSSSAQQTQGDGAGGAPAVKPGGDKQEDRAQKAARQNKHTALQVYSSALATLLDWVCEAHLRQALTELPTHPSDTYCAPDFIQERVFKVLPCLVDILRDNAANIRCCLPCLQFIYWSLLHIDQIQTQQNVSMSTTMRRLGEEIYYPKSAKVTEVEKIIGTPTVLNEKLKDALFLRSSNSHVRFLSALIVLKTLSRSDVLAQAFDVLKTELKEDQAKELFLYYQASSIITFYLKPVNKTFISVAVDVMLQMSSDSPFQRTFLESCGNEHFFRAAALLIRTPLPDIRVMERLSIVLQKLSKIRTNKRFFEIYTIVAIIQEMLVAGGNENAFLTLNLKSILFNLNVAVKS
;
A
#
# COMPACT_ATOMS: atom_id res chain seq x y z
N MET A 1 13.81 -54.23 -23.55
CA MET A 1 12.51 -53.89 -24.17
C MET A 1 11.37 -53.86 -23.17
N GLU A 2 11.27 -54.82 -22.24
CA GLU A 2 10.15 -54.93 -21.28
C GLU A 2 9.96 -53.71 -20.35
N VAL A 3 11.05 -53.08 -19.90
CA VAL A 3 11.00 -51.88 -19.05
C VAL A 3 10.37 -50.67 -19.76
N LEU A 4 10.68 -50.49 -21.05
CA LEU A 4 10.11 -49.42 -21.87
C LEU A 4 8.61 -49.66 -22.13
N GLN A 5 8.20 -50.91 -22.30
CA GLN A 5 6.80 -51.29 -22.49
C GLN A 5 5.97 -51.03 -21.22
N ALA A 6 6.49 -51.37 -20.04
CA ALA A 6 5.84 -51.08 -18.76
C ALA A 6 5.70 -49.57 -18.51
N GLN A 7 6.71 -48.78 -18.88
CA GLN A 7 6.68 -47.32 -18.76
C GLN A 7 5.66 -46.69 -19.74
N ASN A 8 5.55 -47.21 -20.96
CA ASN A 8 4.58 -46.76 -21.95
C ASN A 8 3.14 -47.05 -21.50
N VAL A 9 2.89 -48.22 -20.91
CA VAL A 9 1.57 -48.56 -20.34
C VAL A 9 1.21 -47.61 -19.17
N LYS A 10 2.18 -47.26 -18.32
CA LYS A 10 1.96 -46.32 -17.21
C LYS A 10 1.64 -44.92 -17.72
N LEU A 11 2.35 -44.45 -18.75
CA LEU A 11 2.10 -43.16 -19.39
C LEU A 11 0.73 -43.12 -20.09
N SER A 12 0.36 -44.19 -20.80
CA SER A 12 -0.96 -44.29 -21.44
C SER A 12 -2.11 -44.25 -20.42
N LYS A 13 -1.98 -44.94 -19.28
CA LYS A 13 -2.97 -44.89 -18.20
C LYS A 13 -3.06 -43.50 -17.59
N SER A 14 -1.92 -42.84 -17.35
CA SER A 14 -1.89 -41.48 -16.81
C SER A 14 -2.54 -40.47 -17.78
N SER A 15 -2.24 -40.58 -19.08
CA SER A 15 -2.85 -39.77 -20.14
C SER A 15 -4.36 -39.95 -20.22
N SER A 16 -4.86 -41.19 -20.16
CA SER A 16 -6.30 -41.46 -20.18
C SER A 16 -7.03 -40.87 -18.96
N SER A 17 -6.41 -40.91 -17.79
CA SER A 17 -6.95 -40.32 -16.56
C SER A 17 -7.00 -38.79 -16.64
N LEU A 18 -5.96 -38.17 -17.19
CA LEU A 18 -5.93 -36.72 -17.41
C LEU A 18 -6.98 -36.27 -18.43
N GLN A 19 -7.17 -37.01 -19.51
CA GLN A 19 -8.23 -36.73 -20.48
C GLN A 19 -9.63 -36.87 -19.86
N ALA A 20 -9.88 -37.88 -19.04
CA ALA A 20 -11.15 -38.04 -18.34
C ALA A 20 -11.42 -36.88 -17.35
N ARG A 21 -10.38 -36.42 -16.63
CA ARG A 21 -10.49 -35.25 -15.74
C ARG A 21 -10.77 -33.97 -16.51
N LEU A 22 -10.12 -33.76 -17.66
CA LEU A 22 -10.37 -32.62 -18.53
C LEU A 22 -11.81 -32.61 -19.05
N ALA A 23 -12.32 -33.76 -19.51
CA ALA A 23 -13.70 -33.89 -19.98
C ALA A 23 -14.74 -33.65 -18.87
N ASN A 24 -14.43 -34.03 -17.62
CA ASN A 24 -15.28 -33.72 -16.46
C ASN A 24 -15.26 -32.22 -16.12
N LEU A 25 -14.09 -31.57 -16.20
CA LEU A 25 -13.95 -30.13 -15.99
C LEU A 25 -14.69 -29.32 -17.07
N GLN A 26 -14.60 -29.73 -18.33
CA GLN A 26 -15.33 -29.11 -19.44
C GLN A 26 -16.85 -29.23 -19.24
N ARG A 27 -17.36 -30.42 -18.89
CA ARG A 27 -18.79 -30.60 -18.56
C ARG A 27 -19.24 -29.75 -17.37
N LYS A 28 -18.38 -29.57 -16.36
CA LYS A 28 -18.68 -28.69 -15.22
C LYS A 28 -18.76 -27.23 -15.65
N GLN A 29 -17.84 -26.76 -16.50
CA GLN A 29 -17.86 -25.40 -17.05
C GLN A 29 -19.10 -25.15 -17.93
N GLU A 30 -19.47 -26.10 -18.78
CA GLU A 30 -20.69 -26.02 -19.59
C GLU A 30 -21.95 -25.95 -18.72
N TYR A 31 -21.99 -26.72 -17.62
CA TYR A 31 -23.11 -26.69 -16.67
C TYR A 31 -23.20 -25.35 -15.94
N GLU A 32 -22.07 -24.81 -15.46
CA GLU A 32 -22.02 -23.49 -14.83
C GLU A 32 -22.40 -22.37 -15.79
N GLN A 33 -22.02 -22.48 -17.08
CA GLN A 33 -22.43 -21.52 -18.11
C GLN A 33 -23.93 -21.58 -18.37
N LYS A 34 -24.52 -22.78 -18.49
CA LYS A 34 -25.98 -22.95 -18.64
C LYS A 34 -26.77 -22.42 -17.43
N LEU A 35 -26.21 -22.52 -16.22
CA LEU A 35 -26.80 -21.93 -15.02
C LEU A 35 -26.82 -20.40 -15.09
N LYS A 36 -25.70 -19.79 -15.51
CA LYS A 36 -25.62 -18.34 -15.73
C LYS A 36 -26.58 -17.87 -16.82
N ASP A 37 -26.64 -18.61 -17.94
CA ASP A 37 -27.55 -18.27 -19.05
C ASP A 37 -29.03 -18.41 -18.62
N SER A 38 -29.36 -19.40 -17.78
CA SER A 38 -30.71 -19.56 -17.22
C SER A 38 -31.08 -18.48 -16.20
N GLU A 39 -30.11 -17.96 -15.44
CA GLU A 39 -30.32 -16.83 -14.52
C GLU A 39 -30.54 -15.52 -15.29
N VAL A 40 -29.81 -15.31 -16.40
CA VAL A 40 -30.00 -14.18 -17.29
C VAL A 40 -31.35 -14.23 -18.00
N LEU A 41 -31.79 -15.42 -18.45
CA LEU A 41 -33.09 -15.60 -19.08
C LEU A 41 -34.25 -15.32 -18.11
N ARG A 42 -34.13 -15.73 -16.84
CA ARG A 42 -35.09 -15.40 -15.77
C ARG A 42 -35.18 -13.89 -15.50
N HIS A 43 -34.05 -13.19 -15.52
CA HIS A 43 -34.04 -11.73 -15.39
C HIS A 43 -34.65 -11.00 -16.59
N GLN A 44 -34.61 -11.57 -17.81
CA GLN A 44 -35.29 -11.00 -18.97
C GLN A 44 -36.82 -11.25 -18.99
N THR A 45 -37.30 -12.41 -18.53
CA THR A 45 -38.75 -12.68 -18.43
C THR A 45 -39.44 -11.84 -17.34
N ASP A 46 -38.74 -11.51 -16.25
CA ASP A 46 -39.25 -10.61 -15.22
C ASP A 46 -39.34 -9.14 -15.68
N LEU A 47 -38.50 -8.73 -16.65
CA LEU A 47 -38.57 -7.40 -17.27
C LEU A 47 -39.68 -7.33 -18.33
N SER A 48 -39.91 -8.41 -19.07
CA SER A 48 -40.89 -8.48 -20.18
C SER A 48 -42.34 -8.59 -19.72
N SER A 49 -42.59 -9.21 -18.55
CA SER A 49 -43.93 -9.34 -17.96
C SER A 49 -44.46 -8.06 -17.30
N SER A 50 -43.65 -7.00 -17.24
CA SER A 50 -44.06 -5.69 -16.71
C SER A 50 -44.63 -4.71 -17.75
N ALA A 51 -44.72 -5.11 -19.03
CA ALA A 51 -45.12 -4.23 -20.14
C ALA A 51 -46.47 -4.57 -20.82
N GLN A 52 -47.25 -5.55 -20.34
CA GLN A 52 -48.57 -5.87 -20.88
C GLN A 52 -49.63 -5.96 -19.78
N GLN A 53 -50.18 -4.82 -19.38
CA GLN A 53 -51.53 -4.73 -18.83
C GLN A 53 -52.03 -3.28 -18.94
N THR A 54 -52.60 -2.94 -20.09
CA THR A 54 -53.49 -1.78 -20.24
C THR A 54 -54.43 -2.05 -21.41
N GLN A 55 -55.62 -2.56 -21.10
CA GLN A 55 -56.90 -2.29 -21.78
C GLN A 55 -58.00 -3.17 -21.14
N GLY A 56 -59.12 -2.55 -20.76
CA GLY A 56 -60.32 -3.25 -20.28
C GLY A 56 -61.14 -2.43 -19.28
N ASP A 57 -62.17 -1.76 -19.79
CA ASP A 57 -63.12 -0.85 -19.14
C ASP A 57 -63.89 -1.41 -17.92
N GLY A 58 -64.42 -0.50 -17.08
CA GLY A 58 -65.72 -0.70 -16.43
C GLY A 58 -65.87 -0.38 -14.94
N ALA A 59 -66.33 0.85 -14.66
CA ALA A 59 -67.27 1.25 -13.60
C ALA A 59 -66.98 1.00 -12.09
N GLY A 60 -66.84 2.12 -11.36
CA GLY A 60 -67.60 2.38 -10.12
C GLY A 60 -67.00 1.97 -8.76
N GLY A 61 -66.59 2.96 -7.96
CA GLY A 61 -66.55 2.83 -6.49
C GLY A 61 -65.31 3.42 -5.80
N ALA A 62 -65.53 4.54 -5.10
CA ALA A 62 -64.79 5.19 -3.98
C ALA A 62 -63.30 4.88 -3.68
N PRO A 63 -62.47 5.89 -3.36
CA PRO A 63 -61.04 5.70 -3.12
C PRO A 63 -60.78 5.16 -1.69
N ALA A 64 -60.19 3.96 -1.60
CA ALA A 64 -59.52 3.49 -0.40
C ALA A 64 -58.00 3.70 -0.56
N VAL A 65 -57.44 4.59 0.25
CA VAL A 65 -56.00 4.85 0.39
C VAL A 65 -55.31 3.55 0.84
N LYS A 66 -54.41 3.00 0.01
CA LYS A 66 -53.44 1.97 0.42
C LYS A 66 -52.03 2.59 0.51
N PRO A 67 -51.24 2.27 1.54
CA PRO A 67 -49.98 2.93 1.82
C PRO A 67 -48.87 2.45 0.88
N GLY A 68 -48.16 3.39 0.26
CA GLY A 68 -47.07 3.12 -0.70
C GLY A 68 -45.71 2.79 -0.09
N GLY A 69 -45.64 2.23 1.13
CA GLY A 69 -44.38 2.00 1.86
C GLY A 69 -43.65 0.68 1.51
N ASP A 70 -44.39 -0.40 1.29
CA ASP A 70 -43.82 -1.76 1.40
C ASP A 70 -42.85 -2.16 0.26
N LYS A 71 -43.06 -1.66 -0.97
CA LYS A 71 -42.21 -2.03 -2.13
C LYS A 71 -40.81 -1.41 -2.06
N GLN A 72 -40.63 -0.30 -1.35
CA GLN A 72 -39.34 0.37 -1.18
C GLN A 72 -38.54 -0.27 -0.05
N GLU A 73 -39.21 -0.70 1.03
CA GLU A 73 -38.60 -1.48 2.11
C GLU A 73 -38.13 -2.87 1.63
N ASP A 74 -38.93 -3.59 0.84
CA ASP A 74 -38.54 -4.91 0.33
C ASP A 74 -37.33 -4.87 -0.62
N ARG A 75 -37.21 -3.83 -1.45
CA ARG A 75 -36.04 -3.61 -2.32
C ARG A 75 -34.81 -3.21 -1.50
N ALA A 76 -34.98 -2.36 -0.49
CA ALA A 76 -33.89 -1.97 0.41
C ALA A 76 -33.38 -3.17 1.25
N GLN A 77 -34.28 -4.02 1.74
CA GLN A 77 -33.92 -5.23 2.49
C GLN A 77 -33.23 -6.28 1.61
N LYS A 78 -33.66 -6.47 0.36
CA LYS A 78 -32.98 -7.36 -0.61
C LYS A 78 -31.56 -6.85 -0.93
N ALA A 79 -31.40 -5.55 -1.20
CA ALA A 79 -30.09 -4.95 -1.43
C ALA A 79 -29.16 -5.03 -0.20
N ALA A 80 -29.70 -4.85 1.01
CA ALA A 80 -28.95 -5.00 2.26
C ALA A 80 -28.48 -6.44 2.51
N ARG A 81 -29.33 -7.44 2.23
CA ARG A 81 -28.97 -8.87 2.33
C ARG A 81 -27.89 -9.26 1.31
N GLN A 82 -27.99 -8.77 0.07
CA GLN A 82 -27.00 -9.01 -0.97
C GLN A 82 -25.64 -8.36 -0.64
N ASN A 83 -25.64 -7.14 -0.10
CA ASN A 83 -24.41 -6.49 0.37
C ASN A 83 -23.76 -7.24 1.53
N LYS A 84 -24.54 -7.74 2.50
CA LYS A 84 -24.01 -8.53 3.62
C LYS A 84 -23.39 -9.85 3.16
N HIS A 85 -24.01 -10.53 2.19
CA HIS A 85 -23.44 -11.74 1.60
C HIS A 85 -22.13 -11.45 0.87
N THR A 86 -22.08 -10.37 0.11
CA THR A 86 -20.87 -9.96 -0.63
C THR A 86 -19.72 -9.63 0.32
N ALA A 87 -19.98 -8.86 1.38
CA ALA A 87 -18.99 -8.59 2.41
C ALA A 87 -18.46 -9.90 3.01
N LEU A 88 -19.35 -10.78 3.48
CA LEU A 88 -18.96 -12.06 4.07
C LEU A 88 -18.05 -12.89 3.13
N GLN A 89 -18.34 -12.92 1.83
CA GLN A 89 -17.53 -13.60 0.83
C GLN A 89 -16.11 -13.02 0.74
N VAL A 90 -15.97 -11.69 0.78
CA VAL A 90 -14.66 -11.02 0.79
C VAL A 90 -13.85 -11.39 2.04
N TYR A 91 -14.47 -11.33 3.22
CA TYR A 91 -13.80 -11.73 4.47
C TYR A 91 -13.39 -13.20 4.45
N SER A 92 -14.30 -14.10 4.03
CA SER A 92 -13.98 -15.53 3.98
C SER A 92 -12.89 -15.83 2.95
N SER A 93 -12.87 -15.15 1.81
CA SER A 93 -11.83 -15.31 0.78
C SER A 93 -10.47 -14.83 1.28
N ALA A 94 -10.41 -13.66 1.91
CA ALA A 94 -9.17 -13.14 2.49
C ALA A 94 -8.64 -14.07 3.59
N LEU A 95 -9.52 -14.49 4.50
CA LEU A 95 -9.18 -15.40 5.58
C LEU A 95 -8.69 -16.76 5.05
N ALA A 96 -9.41 -17.35 4.09
CA ALA A 96 -9.00 -18.61 3.47
C ALA A 96 -7.62 -18.47 2.81
N THR A 97 -7.39 -17.39 2.06
CA THR A 97 -6.08 -17.13 1.42
C THR A 97 -4.95 -16.99 2.44
N LEU A 98 -5.19 -16.30 3.56
CA LEU A 98 -4.21 -16.13 4.63
C LEU A 98 -3.93 -17.44 5.38
N LEU A 99 -4.98 -18.22 5.70
CA LEU A 99 -4.84 -19.53 6.34
C LEU A 99 -4.13 -20.52 5.42
N ASP A 100 -4.47 -20.56 4.13
CA ASP A 100 -3.76 -21.37 3.15
C ASP A 100 -2.30 -20.98 3.06
N TRP A 101 -1.98 -19.67 3.07
CA TRP A 101 -0.60 -19.21 3.10
C TRP A 101 0.15 -19.73 4.34
N VAL A 102 -0.42 -19.56 5.54
CA VAL A 102 0.19 -20.07 6.79
C VAL A 102 0.38 -21.59 6.73
N CYS A 103 -0.64 -22.34 6.29
CA CYS A 103 -0.56 -23.78 6.13
C CYS A 103 0.54 -24.20 5.14
N GLU A 104 0.66 -23.52 4.00
CA GLU A 104 1.70 -23.82 3.02
C GLU A 104 3.10 -23.51 3.55
N ALA A 105 3.29 -22.37 4.21
CA ALA A 105 4.59 -21.96 4.74
C ALA A 105 5.04 -22.81 5.94
N HIS A 106 4.09 -23.28 6.76
CA HIS A 106 4.39 -23.93 8.03
C HIS A 106 4.12 -25.44 8.09
N LEU A 107 3.07 -25.95 7.44
CA LEU A 107 2.74 -27.39 7.50
C LEU A 107 3.45 -28.20 6.41
N ARG A 108 3.77 -27.61 5.25
CA ARG A 108 4.58 -28.30 4.23
C ARG A 108 6.05 -28.47 4.63
N GLN A 109 6.48 -27.85 5.74
CA GLN A 109 7.76 -28.14 6.41
C GLN A 109 7.85 -29.59 6.88
N ALA A 110 6.71 -30.25 7.16
CA ALA A 110 6.66 -31.64 7.61
C ALA A 110 7.16 -32.66 6.56
N LEU A 111 7.52 -32.20 5.36
CA LEU A 111 8.15 -33.01 4.30
C LEU A 111 9.69 -32.84 4.24
N THR A 112 10.27 -32.01 5.11
CA THR A 112 11.71 -31.75 5.24
C THR A 112 12.18 -32.02 6.67
N GLU A 113 13.37 -32.59 6.87
CA GLU A 113 13.85 -33.15 8.15
C GLU A 113 14.15 -32.13 9.28
N LEU A 114 13.74 -30.85 9.16
CA LEU A 114 13.86 -29.84 10.22
C LEU A 114 12.47 -29.25 10.60
N PRO A 115 11.86 -29.67 11.71
CA PRO A 115 10.44 -29.42 12.02
C PRO A 115 10.05 -28.00 12.50
N THR A 116 10.94 -27.00 12.47
CA THR A 116 10.70 -25.73 13.19
C THR A 116 10.93 -24.45 12.38
N HIS A 117 11.33 -24.54 11.11
CA HIS A 117 11.60 -23.36 10.27
C HIS A 117 10.88 -23.46 8.93
N PRO A 118 10.20 -22.38 8.46
CA PRO A 118 9.66 -22.34 7.11
C PRO A 118 10.76 -22.65 6.12
N SER A 119 10.50 -23.62 5.23
CA SER A 119 11.42 -23.91 4.14
C SER A 119 11.75 -22.58 3.45
N ASP A 120 13.02 -22.37 3.14
CA ASP A 120 13.51 -21.14 2.49
C ASP A 120 12.71 -20.81 1.22
N THR A 121 12.14 -21.82 0.57
CA THR A 121 11.22 -21.70 -0.58
C THR A 121 9.98 -20.85 -0.28
N TYR A 122 9.40 -20.94 0.92
CA TYR A 122 8.20 -20.20 1.32
C TYR A 122 8.50 -18.81 1.90
N CYS A 123 9.78 -18.53 2.13
CA CYS A 123 10.30 -17.19 2.42
C CYS A 123 10.87 -16.51 1.17
N ALA A 124 10.88 -17.21 0.02
CA ALA A 124 11.37 -16.67 -1.23
C ALA A 124 10.47 -15.48 -1.68
N PRO A 125 11.05 -14.38 -2.18
CA PRO A 125 10.27 -13.20 -2.51
C PRO A 125 9.17 -13.47 -3.55
N ASP A 126 9.42 -14.32 -4.55
CA ASP A 126 8.42 -14.68 -5.58
C ASP A 126 7.17 -15.32 -4.96
N PHE A 127 7.35 -16.22 -3.98
CA PHE A 127 6.24 -16.86 -3.29
C PHE A 127 5.44 -15.85 -2.47
N ILE A 128 6.13 -14.98 -1.72
CA ILE A 128 5.48 -13.94 -0.92
C ILE A 128 4.69 -12.99 -1.82
N GLN A 129 5.26 -12.57 -2.96
CA GLN A 129 4.61 -11.67 -3.91
C GLN A 129 3.32 -12.27 -4.48
N GLU A 130 3.33 -13.54 -4.89
CA GLU A 130 2.13 -14.21 -5.39
C GLU A 130 0.99 -14.18 -4.36
N ARG A 131 1.31 -14.41 -3.07
CA ARG A 131 0.33 -14.39 -1.99
C ARG A 131 -0.17 -12.98 -1.70
N VAL A 132 0.71 -12.00 -1.69
CA VAL A 132 0.39 -10.58 -1.56
C VAL A 132 -0.58 -10.12 -2.66
N PHE A 133 -0.36 -10.52 -3.91
CA PHE A 133 -1.24 -10.16 -5.03
C PHE A 133 -2.66 -10.73 -4.90
N LYS A 134 -2.81 -11.91 -4.30
CA LYS A 134 -4.14 -12.52 -4.06
C LYS A 134 -4.90 -11.83 -2.94
N VAL A 135 -4.22 -11.41 -1.87
CA VAL A 135 -4.87 -10.89 -0.67
C VAL A 135 -5.14 -9.38 -0.70
N LEU A 136 -4.25 -8.58 -1.29
CA LEU A 136 -4.36 -7.12 -1.29
C LEU A 136 -5.69 -6.58 -1.84
N PRO A 137 -6.27 -7.11 -2.94
CA PRO A 137 -7.57 -6.65 -3.43
C PRO A 137 -8.68 -6.79 -2.38
N CYS A 138 -8.69 -7.87 -1.60
CA CYS A 138 -9.69 -8.09 -0.54
C CYS A 138 -9.51 -7.09 0.61
N LEU A 139 -8.26 -6.70 0.90
CA LEU A 139 -7.97 -5.78 2.00
C LEU A 139 -8.47 -4.35 1.74
N VAL A 140 -8.62 -3.95 0.46
CA VAL A 140 -9.29 -2.67 0.11
C VAL A 140 -10.70 -2.63 0.70
N ASP A 141 -11.47 -3.69 0.47
CA ASP A 141 -12.87 -3.75 0.85
C ASP A 141 -13.02 -4.02 2.37
N ILE A 142 -12.16 -4.85 2.96
CA ILE A 142 -12.13 -5.07 4.42
C ILE A 142 -11.81 -3.78 5.17
N LEU A 143 -10.82 -3.00 4.70
CA LEU A 143 -10.44 -1.75 5.34
C LEU A 143 -11.56 -0.71 5.25
N ARG A 144 -12.23 -0.65 4.09
CA ARG A 144 -13.38 0.21 3.85
C ARG A 144 -14.52 -0.08 4.85
N ASP A 145 -14.86 -1.34 5.05
CA ASP A 145 -15.95 -1.75 5.94
C ASP A 145 -15.64 -1.55 7.43
N ASN A 146 -14.36 -1.53 7.81
CA ASN A 146 -13.93 -1.43 9.21
C ASN A 146 -13.33 -0.07 9.59
N ALA A 147 -13.34 0.94 8.72
CA ALA A 147 -12.55 2.17 8.89
C ALA A 147 -12.64 2.82 10.30
N ALA A 148 -13.81 2.74 10.95
CA ALA A 148 -14.04 3.29 12.30
C ALA A 148 -13.50 2.42 13.46
N ASN A 149 -13.20 1.13 13.23
CA ASN A 149 -12.74 0.18 14.24
C ASN A 149 -11.21 0.04 14.22
N ILE A 150 -10.53 0.86 15.04
CA ILE A 150 -9.06 0.89 15.13
C ILE A 150 -8.45 -0.49 15.42
N ARG A 151 -9.11 -1.33 16.24
CA ARG A 151 -8.60 -2.67 16.58
C ARG A 151 -8.52 -3.60 15.37
N CYS A 152 -9.39 -3.38 14.38
CA CYS A 152 -9.38 -4.12 13.12
C CYS A 152 -8.52 -3.43 12.05
N CYS A 153 -8.57 -2.10 11.99
CA CYS A 153 -7.85 -1.32 11.00
C CYS A 153 -6.33 -1.37 11.16
N LEU A 154 -5.80 -1.26 12.38
CA LEU A 154 -4.35 -1.16 12.57
C LEU A 154 -3.61 -2.43 12.07
N PRO A 155 -4.00 -3.66 12.45
CA PRO A 155 -3.41 -4.88 11.88
C PRO A 155 -3.57 -4.97 10.35
N CYS A 156 -4.70 -4.49 9.83
CA CYS A 156 -4.95 -4.45 8.38
C CYS A 156 -3.97 -3.50 7.68
N LEU A 157 -3.80 -2.27 8.18
CA LEU A 157 -2.85 -1.28 7.66
C LEU A 157 -1.42 -1.80 7.76
N GLN A 158 -1.06 -2.46 8.87
CA GLN A 158 0.24 -3.09 9.07
C GLN A 158 0.55 -4.12 7.99
N PHE A 159 -0.42 -5.00 7.74
CA PHE A 159 -0.28 -6.03 6.73
C PHE A 159 -0.28 -5.47 5.31
N ILE A 160 -1.10 -4.44 5.01
CA ILE A 160 -1.08 -3.72 3.73
C ILE A 160 0.30 -3.12 3.51
N TYR A 161 0.83 -2.38 4.49
CA TYR A 161 2.12 -1.73 4.36
C TYR A 161 3.26 -2.74 4.15
N TRP A 162 3.28 -3.81 4.96
CA TRP A 162 4.25 -4.90 4.80
C TRP A 162 4.16 -5.54 3.42
N SER A 163 2.95 -5.77 2.92
CA SER A 163 2.72 -6.29 1.56
C SER A 163 3.30 -5.36 0.50
N LEU A 164 3.10 -4.04 0.64
CA LEU A 164 3.64 -3.05 -0.30
C LEU A 164 5.17 -3.02 -0.30
N LEU A 165 5.85 -3.35 0.81
CA LEU A 165 7.31 -3.45 0.84
C LEU A 165 7.83 -4.62 -0.01
N HIS A 166 7.07 -5.72 -0.11
CA HIS A 166 7.47 -6.91 -0.87
C HIS A 166 7.19 -6.79 -2.37
N ILE A 167 6.21 -6.00 -2.78
CA ILE A 167 5.93 -5.75 -4.20
C ILE A 167 7.11 -5.06 -4.89
N ASP A 168 7.78 -4.14 -4.21
CA ASP A 168 8.87 -3.34 -4.80
C ASP A 168 10.19 -4.09 -4.96
N GLN A 169 10.38 -5.24 -4.30
CA GLN A 169 11.68 -5.94 -4.24
C GLN A 169 12.05 -6.66 -5.53
N ILE A 170 11.09 -7.04 -6.37
CA ILE A 170 11.36 -7.69 -7.66
C ILE A 170 10.57 -6.97 -8.74
N GLN A 171 11.27 -6.41 -9.71
CA GLN A 171 10.69 -5.69 -10.84
C GLN A 171 10.14 -6.68 -11.88
N THR A 172 9.02 -7.33 -11.57
CA THR A 172 8.31 -8.23 -12.50
C THR A 172 7.24 -7.47 -13.31
N GLN A 173 6.82 -8.03 -14.45
CA GLN A 173 5.68 -7.48 -15.22
C GLN A 173 4.38 -7.43 -14.39
N GLN A 174 4.26 -8.23 -13.33
CA GLN A 174 3.09 -8.26 -12.46
C GLN A 174 2.96 -7.00 -11.59
N ASN A 175 4.04 -6.27 -11.31
CA ASN A 175 3.98 -5.01 -10.56
C ASN A 175 3.15 -3.94 -11.28
N VAL A 176 3.20 -3.92 -12.63
CA VAL A 176 2.40 -3.00 -13.44
C VAL A 176 0.90 -3.31 -13.29
N SER A 177 0.54 -4.59 -13.15
CA SER A 177 -0.85 -5.03 -13.01
C SER A 177 -1.51 -4.57 -11.69
N MET A 178 -0.72 -4.39 -10.63
CA MET A 178 -1.20 -4.01 -9.30
C MET A 178 -1.29 -2.49 -9.06
N SER A 179 -0.86 -1.67 -10.02
CA SER A 179 -0.91 -0.20 -9.90
C SER A 179 -2.32 0.31 -9.55
N THR A 180 -3.36 -0.29 -10.15
CA THR A 180 -4.76 0.07 -9.86
C THR A 180 -5.16 -0.32 -8.43
N THR A 181 -4.77 -1.50 -7.95
CA THR A 181 -5.06 -1.94 -6.59
C THR A 181 -4.35 -1.08 -5.56
N MET A 182 -3.07 -0.78 -5.77
CA MET A 182 -2.28 0.12 -4.92
C MET A 182 -2.92 1.51 -4.85
N ARG A 183 -3.28 2.07 -6.01
CA ARG A 183 -3.98 3.36 -6.06
C ARG A 183 -5.31 3.32 -5.32
N ARG A 184 -6.12 2.26 -5.50
CA ARG A 184 -7.39 2.09 -4.76
C ARG A 184 -7.18 2.01 -3.25
N LEU A 185 -6.14 1.30 -2.78
CA LEU A 185 -5.78 1.26 -1.35
C LEU A 185 -5.45 2.65 -0.83
N GLY A 186 -4.58 3.38 -1.55
CA GLY A 186 -4.23 4.75 -1.19
C GLY A 186 -5.44 5.68 -1.16
N GLU A 187 -6.33 5.56 -2.15
CA GLU A 187 -7.56 6.35 -2.21
C GLU A 187 -8.51 6.02 -1.05
N GLU A 188 -8.70 4.76 -0.67
CA GLU A 188 -9.57 4.43 0.48
C GLU A 188 -8.98 4.88 1.82
N ILE A 189 -7.64 4.89 1.95
CA ILE A 189 -6.97 5.40 3.16
C ILE A 189 -7.06 6.93 3.24
N TYR A 190 -6.85 7.60 2.11
CA TYR A 190 -6.88 9.05 2.05
C TYR A 190 -8.29 9.62 2.07
N TYR A 191 -9.24 9.01 1.36
CA TYR A 191 -10.60 9.49 1.23
C TYR A 191 -11.57 8.29 1.09
N PRO A 192 -11.98 7.69 2.23
CA PRO A 192 -12.87 6.54 2.22
C PRO A 192 -14.19 6.89 1.52
N LYS A 193 -14.45 6.29 0.34
CA LYS A 193 -15.63 6.65 -0.48
C LYS A 193 -16.95 6.20 0.15
N SER A 194 -16.88 5.34 1.17
CA SER A 194 -18.04 4.73 1.84
C SER A 194 -18.27 5.22 3.26
N ALA A 195 -17.78 6.41 3.63
CA ALA A 195 -18.27 7.10 4.82
C ALA A 195 -19.76 7.44 4.62
N LYS A 196 -20.61 6.42 4.75
CA LYS A 196 -22.06 6.57 4.85
C LYS A 196 -22.26 7.30 6.17
N VAL A 197 -22.51 8.61 6.05
CA VAL A 197 -23.13 9.42 7.09
C VAL A 197 -24.23 8.57 7.71
N THR A 198 -24.10 8.28 9.00
CA THR A 198 -25.10 7.48 9.70
C THR A 198 -26.40 8.27 9.70
N GLU A 199 -27.56 7.62 9.52
CA GLU A 199 -28.85 8.34 9.51
C GLU A 199 -29.10 9.15 10.79
N VAL A 200 -28.43 8.80 11.88
CA VAL A 200 -28.40 9.55 13.14
C VAL A 200 -27.89 10.98 12.95
N GLU A 201 -26.90 11.20 12.07
CA GLU A 201 -26.35 12.53 11.77
C GLU A 201 -27.26 13.37 10.86
N LYS A 202 -28.19 12.75 10.12
CA LYS A 202 -29.22 13.47 9.35
C LYS A 202 -30.35 14.01 10.24
N ILE A 203 -30.60 13.37 11.39
CA ILE A 203 -31.70 13.73 12.29
C ILE A 203 -31.33 14.94 13.18
N ILE A 204 -30.05 15.14 13.49
CA ILE A 204 -29.61 16.16 14.46
C ILE A 204 -29.47 17.58 13.84
N GLY A 205 -29.75 17.75 12.54
CA GLY A 205 -29.88 19.09 11.94
C GLY A 205 -28.60 19.94 12.01
N THR A 206 -27.42 19.31 12.06
CA THR A 206 -26.15 20.04 11.91
C THR A 206 -26.00 20.47 10.44
N PRO A 207 -25.68 21.76 10.18
CA PRO A 207 -25.72 22.30 8.83
C PRO A 207 -24.71 21.57 7.95
N THR A 208 -25.18 21.20 6.75
CA THR A 208 -24.49 20.43 5.70
C THR A 208 -23.10 21.00 5.32
N VAL A 209 -22.81 22.25 5.67
CA VAL A 209 -21.53 22.96 5.47
C VAL A 209 -20.43 22.49 6.46
N LEU A 210 -20.80 22.00 7.64
CA LEU A 210 -19.84 21.38 8.57
C LEU A 210 -19.46 19.95 8.13
N ASN A 211 -20.34 19.26 7.40
CA ASN A 211 -20.11 17.89 6.94
C ASN A 211 -19.14 17.79 5.76
N GLU A 212 -18.97 18.84 4.94
CA GLU A 212 -17.90 18.88 3.93
C GLU A 212 -16.52 19.02 4.57
N LYS A 213 -16.43 19.65 5.74
CA LYS A 213 -15.23 19.76 6.57
C LYS A 213 -15.04 18.60 7.57
N LEU A 214 -15.85 17.54 7.46
CA LEU A 214 -15.78 16.34 8.31
C LEU A 214 -15.62 15.04 7.50
N LYS A 215 -15.68 15.11 6.16
CA LYS A 215 -15.25 14.04 5.22
C LYS A 215 -13.74 13.96 5.07
N ASP A 216 -13.03 14.28 6.13
CA ASP A 216 -11.59 14.35 6.11
C ASP A 216 -10.99 12.97 6.33
N ALA A 217 -9.89 12.69 5.62
CA ALA A 217 -9.09 11.48 5.67
C ALA A 217 -9.11 10.77 7.03
N LEU A 218 -10.07 9.84 7.23
CA LEU A 218 -10.39 9.24 8.54
C LEU A 218 -9.14 8.65 9.20
N PHE A 219 -8.27 8.07 8.39
CA PHE A 219 -7.05 7.45 8.86
C PHE A 219 -5.93 8.47 9.15
N LEU A 220 -5.75 9.48 8.31
CA LEU A 220 -4.75 10.55 8.53
C LEU A 220 -5.12 11.48 9.68
N ARG A 221 -6.40 11.52 10.07
CA ARG A 221 -6.92 12.28 11.22
C ARG A 221 -7.41 11.40 12.37
N SER A 222 -7.09 10.11 12.34
CA SER A 222 -7.42 9.17 13.41
C SER A 222 -6.93 9.68 14.76
N SER A 223 -7.62 9.41 15.86
CA SER A 223 -7.12 9.73 17.21
C SER A 223 -5.87 8.92 17.59
N ASN A 224 -5.62 7.81 16.90
CA ASN A 224 -4.47 6.94 17.12
C ASN A 224 -3.28 7.36 16.24
N SER A 225 -2.16 7.72 16.89
CA SER A 225 -0.90 8.15 16.24
C SER A 225 -0.35 7.12 15.26
N HIS A 226 -0.34 5.84 15.67
CA HIS A 226 0.15 4.74 14.85
C HIS A 226 -0.64 4.59 13.54
N VAL A 227 -1.97 4.72 13.62
CA VAL A 227 -2.84 4.72 12.43
C VAL A 227 -2.52 5.92 11.53
N ARG A 228 -2.41 7.14 12.08
CA ARG A 228 -2.07 8.33 11.28
C ARG A 228 -0.73 8.18 10.57
N PHE A 229 0.28 7.77 11.32
CA PHE A 229 1.65 7.57 10.84
C PHE A 229 1.71 6.55 9.70
N LEU A 230 1.15 5.36 9.91
CA LEU A 230 1.20 4.28 8.94
C LEU A 230 0.39 4.62 7.68
N SER A 231 -0.75 5.30 7.86
CA SER A 231 -1.58 5.75 6.74
C SER A 231 -0.88 6.78 5.88
N ALA A 232 -0.13 7.71 6.49
CA ALA A 232 0.70 8.65 5.75
C ALA A 232 1.75 7.94 4.91
N LEU A 233 2.43 6.91 5.45
CA LEU A 233 3.39 6.11 4.69
C LEU A 233 2.75 5.34 3.53
N ILE A 234 1.57 4.73 3.73
CA ILE A 234 0.86 4.03 2.66
C ILE A 234 0.45 5.01 1.56
N VAL A 235 -0.07 6.19 1.91
CA VAL A 235 -0.43 7.24 0.95
C VAL A 235 0.80 7.69 0.15
N LEU A 236 1.92 7.96 0.81
CA LEU A 236 3.20 8.32 0.17
C LEU A 236 3.72 7.23 -0.77
N LYS A 237 3.38 5.96 -0.52
CA LYS A 237 3.82 4.82 -1.33
C LYS A 237 2.90 4.50 -2.50
N THR A 238 1.63 4.91 -2.44
CA THR A 238 0.59 4.43 -3.37
C THR A 238 -0.01 5.51 -4.25
N LEU A 239 0.02 6.78 -3.82
CA LEU A 239 -0.56 7.90 -4.55
C LEU A 239 0.51 8.81 -5.13
N SER A 240 0.13 9.60 -6.13
CA SER A 240 1.01 10.56 -6.82
C SER A 240 0.45 11.99 -6.86
N ARG A 241 -0.77 12.19 -6.37
CA ARG A 241 -1.46 13.49 -6.33
C ARG A 241 -0.77 14.46 -5.38
N SER A 242 -0.33 15.61 -5.86
CA SER A 242 0.55 16.49 -5.08
C SER A 242 -0.10 17.06 -3.81
N ASP A 243 -1.38 17.43 -3.87
CA ASP A 243 -2.17 17.92 -2.73
C ASP A 243 -2.30 16.86 -1.63
N VAL A 244 -2.49 15.60 -2.04
CA VAL A 244 -2.60 14.44 -1.14
C VAL A 244 -1.26 14.12 -0.49
N LEU A 245 -0.18 14.11 -1.28
CA LEU A 245 1.17 13.86 -0.80
C LEU A 245 1.63 14.94 0.19
N ALA A 246 1.31 16.22 -0.07
CA ALA A 246 1.61 17.31 0.85
C ALA A 246 0.96 17.07 2.22
N GLN A 247 -0.33 16.70 2.26
CA GLN A 247 -1.03 16.39 3.51
C GLN A 247 -0.41 15.19 4.25
N ALA A 248 -0.02 14.13 3.52
CA ALA A 248 0.65 12.99 4.13
C ALA A 248 2.01 13.37 4.74
N PHE A 249 2.78 14.23 4.06
CA PHE A 249 4.02 14.77 4.61
C PHE A 249 3.79 15.66 5.85
N ASP A 250 2.74 16.48 5.86
CA ASP A 250 2.39 17.33 7.02
C ASP A 250 2.05 16.50 8.25
N VAL A 251 1.27 15.41 8.07
CA VAL A 251 0.99 14.43 9.12
C VAL A 251 2.30 13.81 9.61
N LEU A 252 3.14 13.32 8.70
CA LEU A 252 4.39 12.66 9.06
C LEU A 252 5.33 13.59 9.85
N LYS A 253 5.50 14.85 9.41
CA LYS A 253 6.31 15.85 10.13
C LYS A 253 5.77 16.14 11.53
N THR A 254 4.45 16.15 11.68
CA THR A 254 3.80 16.39 12.97
C THR A 254 4.03 15.22 13.92
N GLU A 255 3.82 13.98 13.46
CA GLU A 255 4.03 12.78 14.27
C GLU A 255 5.49 12.64 14.71
N LEU A 256 6.45 12.88 13.80
CA LEU A 256 7.90 12.70 14.05
C LEU A 256 8.50 13.67 15.08
N LYS A 257 7.71 14.57 15.66
CA LYS A 257 8.13 15.36 16.82
C LYS A 257 8.26 14.47 18.06
N GLU A 258 7.44 13.42 18.12
CA GLU A 258 7.41 12.46 19.23
C GLU A 258 8.35 11.29 18.97
N ASP A 259 9.03 10.85 20.02
CA ASP A 259 9.99 9.74 19.94
C ASP A 259 9.31 8.40 19.61
N GLN A 260 8.06 8.20 20.04
CA GLN A 260 7.27 7.02 19.66
C GLN A 260 7.08 6.93 18.13
N ALA A 261 6.87 8.06 17.43
CA ALA A 261 6.74 8.05 15.98
C ALA A 261 8.08 7.79 15.28
N LYS A 262 9.20 8.20 15.87
CA LYS A 262 10.54 7.86 15.37
C LYS A 262 10.83 6.35 15.51
N GLU A 263 10.37 5.72 16.57
CA GLU A 263 10.39 4.26 16.71
C GLU A 263 9.59 3.60 15.58
N LEU A 264 8.35 4.06 15.34
CA LEU A 264 7.50 3.57 14.24
C LEU A 264 8.16 3.78 12.87
N PHE A 265 8.85 4.90 12.67
CA PHE A 265 9.59 5.18 11.43
C PHE A 265 10.63 4.10 11.14
N LEU A 266 11.36 3.65 12.17
CA LEU A 266 12.34 2.58 12.06
C LEU A 266 11.67 1.22 11.89
N TYR A 267 10.65 0.92 12.70
CA TYR A 267 9.88 -0.33 12.64
C TYR A 267 9.32 -0.58 11.22
N TYR A 268 8.83 0.49 10.57
CA TYR A 268 8.31 0.43 9.21
C TYR A 268 9.34 0.67 8.11
N GLN A 269 10.63 0.80 8.42
CA GLN A 269 11.68 1.04 7.42
C GLN A 269 11.37 2.24 6.51
N ALA A 270 10.76 3.29 7.08
CA ALA A 270 10.21 4.42 6.35
C ALA A 270 11.27 5.24 5.59
N SER A 271 12.56 5.12 5.97
CA SER A 271 13.69 5.72 5.26
C SER A 271 13.67 5.42 3.76
N SER A 272 13.26 4.22 3.36
CA SER A 272 13.16 3.80 1.95
C SER A 272 12.13 4.62 1.16
N ILE A 273 10.98 4.92 1.78
CA ILE A 273 9.90 5.73 1.20
C ILE A 273 10.36 7.18 1.08
N ILE A 274 10.95 7.74 2.13
CA ILE A 274 11.39 9.14 2.09
C ILE A 274 12.52 9.33 1.08
N THR A 275 13.41 8.35 0.96
CA THR A 275 14.51 8.37 -0.03
C THR A 275 13.98 8.45 -1.48
N PHE A 276 12.81 7.89 -1.78
CA PHE A 276 12.18 8.03 -3.10
C PHE A 276 11.95 9.51 -3.47
N TYR A 277 11.59 10.33 -2.49
CA TYR A 277 11.30 11.76 -2.66
C TYR A 277 12.54 12.66 -2.67
N LEU A 278 13.75 12.13 -2.44
CA LEU A 278 15.01 12.86 -2.56
C LEU A 278 15.52 12.98 -4.01
N LYS A 279 14.72 12.61 -5.00
CA LYS A 279 15.10 12.65 -6.42
C LYS A 279 14.66 13.97 -7.08
N PRO A 280 15.44 14.51 -8.04
CA PRO A 280 15.07 15.72 -8.81
C PRO A 280 13.71 15.67 -9.52
N VAL A 281 13.18 14.49 -9.82
CA VAL A 281 11.82 14.35 -10.38
C VAL A 281 10.73 14.80 -9.40
N ASN A 282 11.00 14.73 -8.10
CA ASN A 282 10.07 15.05 -7.02
C ASN A 282 10.25 16.50 -6.51
N LYS A 283 10.52 17.47 -7.40
CA LYS A 283 10.95 18.85 -7.05
C LYS A 283 10.14 19.49 -5.91
N THR A 284 8.81 19.34 -5.95
CA THR A 284 7.88 19.87 -4.94
C THR A 284 8.12 19.31 -3.53
N PHE A 285 8.59 18.07 -3.43
CA PHE A 285 8.68 17.33 -2.17
C PHE A 285 10.11 17.13 -1.64
N ILE A 286 11.14 17.51 -2.42
CA ILE A 286 12.53 17.35 -1.98
C ILE A 286 12.76 18.06 -0.64
N SER A 287 12.31 19.32 -0.50
CA SER A 287 12.53 20.07 0.75
C SER A 287 11.91 19.37 1.95
N VAL A 288 10.66 18.89 1.82
CA VAL A 288 9.95 18.25 2.94
C VAL A 288 10.52 16.87 3.25
N ALA A 289 10.97 16.13 2.24
CA ALA A 289 11.67 14.86 2.42
C ALA A 289 13.00 15.04 3.16
N VAL A 290 13.78 16.07 2.81
CA VAL A 290 15.01 16.43 3.52
C VAL A 290 14.71 16.85 4.96
N ASP A 291 13.63 17.61 5.21
CA ASP A 291 13.22 17.97 6.57
C ASP A 291 12.91 16.73 7.42
N VAL A 292 12.22 15.74 6.87
CA VAL A 292 11.94 14.46 7.55
C VAL A 292 13.23 13.71 7.89
N MET A 293 14.17 13.62 6.94
CA MET A 293 15.47 12.99 7.20
C MET A 293 16.27 13.75 8.27
N LEU A 294 16.22 15.08 8.25
CA LEU A 294 16.86 15.92 9.25
C LEU A 294 16.22 15.72 10.64
N GLN A 295 14.89 15.67 10.72
CA GLN A 295 14.13 15.44 11.95
C GLN A 295 14.46 14.08 12.57
N MET A 296 14.58 13.02 11.76
CA MET A 296 15.03 11.71 12.24
C MET A 296 16.50 11.70 12.65
N SER A 297 17.32 12.61 12.12
CA SER A 297 18.73 12.78 12.50
C SER A 297 18.94 13.70 13.72
N SER A 298 17.87 14.27 14.29
CA SER A 298 17.96 15.06 15.52
C SER A 298 18.42 14.20 16.69
N ASP A 299 18.83 14.82 17.80
CA ASP A 299 19.23 14.04 18.97
C ASP A 299 18.00 13.35 19.58
N SER A 300 18.05 12.02 19.63
CA SER A 300 17.07 11.13 20.25
C SER A 300 17.67 9.71 20.40
N PRO A 301 17.05 8.82 21.19
CA PRO A 301 17.49 7.42 21.30
C PRO A 301 17.52 6.67 19.96
N PHE A 302 16.76 7.12 18.97
CA PHE A 302 16.58 6.46 17.67
C PHE A 302 17.54 6.96 16.59
N GLN A 303 18.26 8.06 16.84
CA GLN A 303 19.14 8.71 15.86
C GLN A 303 20.15 7.74 15.25
N ARG A 304 20.80 6.92 16.09
CA ARG A 304 21.83 5.98 15.65
C ARG A 304 21.27 4.95 14.67
N THR A 305 20.20 4.28 15.06
CA THR A 305 19.52 3.26 14.22
C THR A 305 18.97 3.88 12.94
N PHE A 306 18.49 5.13 12.99
CA PHE A 306 18.11 5.87 11.79
C PHE A 306 19.29 6.09 10.84
N LEU A 307 20.42 6.59 11.34
CA LEU A 307 21.61 6.81 10.50
C LEU A 307 22.15 5.50 9.92
N GLU A 308 22.10 4.41 10.69
CA GLU A 308 22.42 3.06 10.21
C GLU A 308 21.46 2.61 9.09
N SER A 309 20.14 2.89 9.22
CA SER A 309 19.16 2.60 8.18
C SER A 309 19.40 3.36 6.87
N CYS A 310 20.03 4.54 6.93
CA CYS A 310 20.43 5.32 5.75
C CYS A 310 21.76 4.84 5.14
N GLY A 311 22.50 3.95 5.81
CA GLY A 311 23.78 3.40 5.40
C GLY A 311 23.70 2.40 4.24
N ASN A 312 23.02 2.74 3.15
CA ASN A 312 22.75 1.84 2.02
C ASN A 312 22.88 2.55 0.66
N GLU A 313 22.97 1.76 -0.41
CA GLU A 313 23.15 2.27 -1.77
C GLU A 313 22.05 3.22 -2.24
N HIS A 314 20.79 2.93 -1.92
CA HIS A 314 19.66 3.72 -2.39
C HIS A 314 19.71 5.15 -1.87
N PHE A 315 20.01 5.32 -0.58
CA PHE A 315 20.16 6.64 0.03
C PHE A 315 21.32 7.41 -0.57
N PHE A 316 22.52 6.82 -0.62
CA PHE A 316 23.71 7.52 -1.10
C PHE A 316 23.64 7.85 -2.59
N ARG A 317 23.00 6.99 -3.40
CA ARG A 317 22.71 7.29 -4.81
C ARG A 317 21.76 8.49 -4.94
N ALA A 318 20.69 8.52 -4.15
CA ALA A 318 19.74 9.63 -4.16
C ALA A 318 20.37 10.94 -3.69
N ALA A 319 21.13 10.91 -2.59
CA ALA A 319 21.86 12.07 -2.08
C ALA A 319 22.87 12.60 -3.11
N ALA A 320 23.68 11.73 -3.71
CA ALA A 320 24.66 12.14 -4.71
C ALA A 320 24.01 12.74 -5.96
N LEU A 321 22.85 12.21 -6.39
CA LEU A 321 22.08 12.81 -7.49
C LEU A 321 21.55 14.20 -7.10
N LEU A 322 21.05 14.33 -5.88
CA LEU A 322 20.48 15.57 -5.38
C LEU A 322 21.54 16.68 -5.25
N ILE A 323 22.73 16.34 -4.75
CA ILE A 323 23.84 17.30 -4.58
C ILE A 323 24.36 17.83 -5.92
N ARG A 324 24.36 17.00 -6.98
CA ARG A 324 24.74 17.43 -8.34
C ARG A 324 23.69 18.30 -9.01
N THR A 325 22.46 18.29 -8.53
CA THR A 325 21.35 18.99 -9.17
C THR A 325 21.34 20.45 -8.70
N PRO A 326 21.26 21.44 -9.61
CA PRO A 326 21.04 22.82 -9.21
C PRO A 326 19.68 22.95 -8.52
N LEU A 327 19.69 23.21 -7.21
CA LEU A 327 18.47 23.39 -6.43
C LEU A 327 18.12 24.87 -6.30
N PRO A 328 16.82 25.23 -6.41
CA PRO A 328 16.39 26.63 -6.29
C PRO A 328 16.48 27.17 -4.85
N ASP A 329 16.36 26.31 -3.83
CA ASP A 329 16.52 26.67 -2.41
C ASP A 329 17.77 26.02 -1.83
N ILE A 330 18.80 26.84 -1.58
CA ILE A 330 20.08 26.41 -1.02
C ILE A 330 19.92 25.76 0.37
N ARG A 331 18.86 26.11 1.11
CA ARG A 331 18.59 25.57 2.46
C ARG A 331 18.32 24.08 2.44
N VAL A 332 17.83 23.55 1.31
CA VAL A 332 17.70 22.10 1.12
C VAL A 332 19.06 21.42 1.16
N MET A 333 20.07 22.03 0.52
CA MET A 333 21.44 21.54 0.53
C MET A 333 22.07 21.63 1.92
N GLU A 334 21.85 22.75 2.62
CA GLU A 334 22.29 22.93 4.00
C GLU A 334 21.77 21.82 4.91
N ARG A 335 20.45 21.56 4.89
CA ARG A 335 19.83 20.52 5.71
C ARG A 335 20.33 19.11 5.33
N LEU A 336 20.46 18.82 4.05
CA LEU A 336 21.03 17.55 3.58
C LEU A 336 22.49 17.38 4.03
N SER A 337 23.27 18.45 4.01
CA SER A 337 24.68 18.43 4.43
C SER A 337 24.85 18.06 5.90
N ILE A 338 23.90 18.43 6.77
CA ILE A 338 23.90 18.03 8.19
C ILE A 338 23.73 16.51 8.31
N VAL A 339 22.79 15.92 7.58
CA VAL A 339 22.56 14.47 7.58
C VAL A 339 23.80 13.73 7.05
N LEU A 340 24.37 14.20 5.93
CA LEU A 340 25.59 13.63 5.36
C LEU A 340 26.80 13.78 6.28
N GLN A 341 26.92 14.90 6.98
CA GLN A 341 27.97 15.11 7.98
C GLN A 341 27.86 14.08 9.11
N LYS A 342 26.65 13.79 9.62
CA LYS A 342 26.44 12.72 10.61
C LYS A 342 26.78 11.34 10.02
N LEU A 343 26.35 11.04 8.80
CA LEU A 343 26.64 9.76 8.14
C LEU A 343 28.14 9.56 7.84
N SER A 344 28.89 10.63 7.59
CA SER A 344 30.35 10.57 7.33
C SER A 344 31.17 10.13 8.54
N LYS A 345 30.60 10.25 9.75
CA LYS A 345 31.22 9.74 10.99
C LYS A 345 31.13 8.22 11.12
N ILE A 346 30.23 7.57 10.39
CA ILE A 346 30.05 6.11 10.42
C ILE A 346 31.07 5.46 9.50
N ARG A 347 32.01 4.70 10.08
CA ARG A 347 33.15 4.10 9.35
C ARG A 347 32.72 3.25 8.16
N THR A 348 31.66 2.47 8.29
CA THR A 348 31.15 1.58 7.23
C THR A 348 30.55 2.34 6.05
N ASN A 349 30.18 3.61 6.23
CA ASN A 349 29.61 4.44 5.16
C ASN A 349 30.67 5.07 4.25
N LYS A 350 31.96 5.11 4.64
CA LYS A 350 33.03 5.72 3.84
C LYS A 350 33.03 5.24 2.39
N ARG A 351 32.85 3.93 2.18
CA ARG A 351 32.74 3.31 0.85
C ARG A 351 31.65 3.92 -0.03
N PHE A 352 30.52 4.35 0.55
CA PHE A 352 29.43 4.93 -0.24
C PHE A 352 29.74 6.37 -0.66
N PHE A 353 30.44 7.14 0.17
CA PHE A 353 30.94 8.47 -0.23
C PHE A 353 31.91 8.38 -1.40
N GLU A 354 32.72 7.32 -1.47
CA GLU A 354 33.65 7.03 -2.57
C GLU A 354 32.92 6.54 -3.83
N ILE A 355 32.13 5.46 -3.72
CA ILE A 355 31.40 4.84 -4.85
C ILE A 355 30.50 5.85 -5.57
N TYR A 356 29.80 6.69 -4.82
CA TYR A 356 28.89 7.69 -5.40
C TYR A 356 29.56 9.04 -5.67
N THR A 357 30.89 9.09 -5.54
CA THR A 357 31.79 10.23 -5.78
C THR A 357 31.39 11.51 -5.05
N ILE A 358 30.75 11.39 -3.88
CA ILE A 358 30.26 12.53 -3.11
C ILE A 358 31.41 13.44 -2.69
N VAL A 359 32.57 12.87 -2.35
CA VAL A 359 33.78 13.63 -2.00
C VAL A 359 34.18 14.59 -3.13
N ALA A 360 34.18 14.12 -4.39
CA ALA A 360 34.55 14.94 -5.53
C ALA A 360 33.54 16.08 -5.75
N ILE A 361 32.24 15.77 -5.66
CA ILE A 361 31.16 16.78 -5.79
C ILE A 361 31.31 17.85 -4.71
N ILE A 362 31.60 17.46 -3.47
CA ILE A 362 31.81 18.41 -2.36
C ILE A 362 33.02 19.30 -2.62
N GLN A 363 34.13 18.75 -3.12
CA GLN A 363 35.32 19.55 -3.48
C GLN A 363 34.99 20.57 -4.58
N GLU A 364 34.29 20.16 -5.63
CA GLU A 364 33.84 21.05 -6.70
C GLU A 364 32.93 22.18 -6.17
N MET A 365 31.98 21.85 -5.29
CA MET A 365 31.11 22.84 -4.65
C MET A 365 31.87 23.84 -3.79
N LEU A 366 32.88 23.39 -3.04
CA LEU A 366 33.70 24.27 -2.21
C LEU A 366 34.56 25.23 -3.06
N VAL A 367 35.02 24.79 -4.22
CA VAL A 367 35.74 25.64 -5.19
C VAL A 367 34.79 26.63 -5.85
N ALA A 368 33.61 26.19 -6.28
CA ALA A 368 32.66 27.03 -6.99
C ALA A 368 31.90 28.03 -6.09
N GLY A 369 31.62 27.67 -4.84
CA GLY A 369 30.68 28.38 -3.96
C GLY A 369 31.27 29.50 -3.09
N GLY A 370 32.60 29.69 -3.08
CA GLY A 370 33.24 30.72 -2.27
C GLY A 370 32.81 30.71 -0.79
N ASN A 371 32.67 31.91 -0.18
CA ASN A 371 32.23 32.11 1.21
C ASN A 371 30.75 32.54 1.35
N GLU A 372 29.95 32.50 0.28
CA GLU A 372 28.59 33.04 0.30
C GLU A 372 27.63 32.25 1.21
N ASN A 373 27.89 30.95 1.40
CA ASN A 373 27.09 30.06 2.25
C ASN A 373 27.94 29.44 3.36
N ALA A 374 28.37 30.26 4.33
CA ALA A 374 29.30 29.85 5.39
C ALA A 374 28.88 28.58 6.15
N PHE A 375 27.57 28.41 6.42
CA PHE A 375 27.05 27.23 7.12
C PHE A 375 27.19 25.96 6.28
N LEU A 376 26.77 26.00 5.00
CA LEU A 376 26.96 24.90 4.07
C LEU A 376 28.44 24.55 3.94
N THR A 377 29.29 25.54 3.69
CA THR A 377 30.75 25.39 3.55
C THR A 377 31.36 24.72 4.78
N LEU A 378 30.93 25.09 6.00
CA LEU A 378 31.39 24.45 7.23
C LEU A 378 31.01 22.97 7.29
N ASN A 379 29.75 22.63 7.00
CA ASN A 379 29.30 21.23 7.01
C ASN A 379 30.04 20.37 5.97
N LEU A 380 30.22 20.92 4.77
CA LEU A 380 30.96 20.27 3.68
C LEU A 380 32.42 20.00 4.07
N LYS A 381 33.11 20.98 4.68
CA LYS A 381 34.47 20.79 5.21
C LYS A 381 34.52 19.73 6.31
N SER A 382 33.53 19.69 7.21
CA SER A 382 33.45 18.65 8.25
C SER A 382 33.24 17.25 7.67
N ILE A 383 32.46 17.11 6.58
CA ILE A 383 32.33 15.82 5.88
C ILE A 383 33.71 15.34 5.39
N LEU A 384 34.45 16.20 4.69
CA LEU A 384 35.80 15.86 4.21
C LEU A 384 36.75 15.49 5.37
N PHE A 385 36.69 16.25 6.46
CA PHE A 385 37.47 15.97 7.67
C PHE A 385 37.15 14.58 8.25
N ASN A 386 35.88 14.21 8.45
CA ASN A 386 35.48 12.89 8.97
C ASN A 386 35.91 11.74 8.05
N LEU A 387 36.01 12.01 6.75
CA LEU A 387 36.47 11.06 5.75
C LEU A 387 38.01 10.99 5.63
N ASN A 388 38.76 11.83 6.35
CA ASN A 388 40.22 11.99 6.24
C ASN A 388 40.67 12.46 4.84
N VAL A 389 39.88 13.33 4.21
CA VAL A 389 40.18 13.91 2.90
C VAL A 389 40.59 15.37 3.06
N ALA A 390 41.72 15.76 2.47
CA ALA A 390 42.15 17.15 2.45
C ALA A 390 41.20 18.02 1.61
N VAL A 391 40.94 19.24 2.09
CA VAL A 391 40.21 20.24 1.31
C VAL A 391 41.15 20.76 0.24
N LYS A 392 40.76 20.65 -1.04
CA LYS A 392 41.52 21.28 -2.12
C LYS A 392 41.28 22.78 -2.04
N SER A 393 42.38 23.53 -1.85
CA SER A 393 42.42 24.99 -1.84
C SER A 393 42.39 25.55 -3.24
#